data_AF-A0A6G0KT75-F1
#
_entry.id   AF-A0A6G0KT75-F1
#
_cell.length_a   1.000
_cell.length_b   1.000
_cell.length_c   1.000
_cell.angle_alpha   90.00
_cell.angle_beta   90.00
_cell.angle_gamma   90.00
#
_symmetry.space_group_name_H-M   'P 1'
#
loop_
_entity.id
_entity.type
_entity.pdbx_description
1 polymer ?
#
loop_
_entity_poly.entity_id
_entity_poly.type
_entity_poly.pdbx_seq_one_letter_code
_entity_poly.pdbx_strand_id
1 'polypeptide(L)'
;MEATPLVPPLPLHPRRAQQLFQEVLLTDAELTPHISEQSLPHRLQQLQRLNLSGIQEAKRGTRFHRIQAATDSSPHDEVEQVTLKLSKDGSMLQVLSDTDGAVTASLQLVDVQGITLHATPIHSFSLKLSQYDNEQDNNTATVGATNTLVASSEGDLNRWVLALTCGVNAFQRQRERQCTEPFPPDAKVADLVWQAARLRIFELTEVMSLPEAIDHVSKSVPMCDFQQCEALRCRLQFLKFGAV
;
A
#
# COMPACT_ATOMS: atom_id res chain seq x y z
N MET A 1 -14.70 -38.04 -7.95
CA MET A 1 -14.10 -36.82 -8.55
C MET A 1 -12.73 -36.67 -7.93
N GLU A 2 -11.69 -37.08 -8.64
CA GLU A 2 -10.31 -36.88 -8.20
C GLU A 2 -9.95 -35.40 -8.33
N ALA A 3 -9.51 -34.80 -7.23
CA ALA A 3 -8.96 -33.45 -7.23
C ALA A 3 -7.69 -33.46 -8.09
N THR A 4 -7.70 -32.75 -9.21
CA THR A 4 -6.52 -32.56 -10.04
C THR A 4 -5.43 -31.94 -9.16
N PRO A 5 -4.22 -32.51 -9.08
CA PRO A 5 -3.17 -31.92 -8.27
C PRO A 5 -2.87 -30.53 -8.81
N LEU A 6 -3.10 -29.51 -7.99
CA LEU A 6 -2.74 -28.12 -8.27
C LEU A 6 -1.22 -28.06 -8.45
N VAL A 7 -0.77 -28.10 -9.70
CA VAL A 7 0.62 -27.82 -10.05
C VAL A 7 0.89 -26.39 -9.57
N PRO A 8 1.85 -26.18 -8.65
CA PRO A 8 2.15 -24.84 -8.18
C PRO A 8 2.56 -23.97 -9.37
N PRO A 9 2.08 -22.72 -9.43
CA PRO A 9 2.32 -21.87 -10.59
C PRO A 9 3.84 -21.58 -10.70
N LEU A 10 4.34 -21.53 -11.93
CA LEU A 10 5.77 -21.40 -12.19
C LEU A 10 6.28 -20.04 -11.70
N PRO A 11 7.46 -19.98 -11.05
CA PRO A 11 8.02 -18.72 -10.60
C PRO A 11 8.32 -17.81 -11.80
N LEU A 12 8.09 -16.50 -11.63
CA LEU A 12 8.39 -15.51 -12.65
C LEU A 12 9.89 -15.52 -13.02
N HIS A 13 10.21 -15.69 -14.30
CA HIS A 13 11.59 -15.72 -14.74
C HIS A 13 12.25 -14.32 -14.65
N PRO A 14 13.51 -14.18 -14.19
CA PRO A 14 14.16 -12.87 -14.03
C PRO A 14 14.19 -12.00 -15.29
N ARG A 15 14.42 -12.60 -16.46
CA ARG A 15 14.35 -11.85 -17.74
C ARG A 15 12.97 -11.29 -18.02
N ARG A 16 11.90 -12.04 -17.71
CA ARG A 16 10.52 -11.57 -17.89
C ARG A 16 10.21 -10.46 -16.89
N ALA A 17 10.65 -10.58 -15.64
CA ALA A 17 10.52 -9.53 -14.65
C ALA A 17 11.24 -8.23 -15.06
N GLN A 18 12.41 -8.32 -15.70
CA GLN A 18 13.11 -7.15 -16.23
C GLN A 18 12.35 -6.51 -17.42
N GLN A 19 11.74 -7.31 -18.29
CA GLN A 19 10.87 -6.79 -19.35
C GLN A 19 9.66 -6.07 -18.76
N LEU A 20 8.96 -6.71 -17.82
CA LEU A 20 7.81 -6.12 -17.12
C LEU A 20 8.20 -4.83 -16.40
N PHE A 21 9.37 -4.79 -15.76
CA PHE A 21 9.88 -3.57 -15.13
C PHE A 21 9.98 -2.41 -16.13
N GLN A 22 10.50 -2.66 -17.34
CA GLN A 22 10.60 -1.64 -18.38
C GLN A 22 9.24 -1.27 -18.96
N GLU A 23 8.41 -2.28 -19.28
CA GLU A 23 7.04 -2.10 -19.80
C GLU A 23 6.23 -1.22 -18.84
N VAL A 24 6.19 -1.58 -17.55
CA VAL A 24 5.48 -0.83 -16.49
C VAL A 24 6.01 0.60 -16.33
N LEU A 25 7.33 0.80 -16.38
CA LEU A 25 7.94 2.14 -16.24
C LEU A 25 7.61 3.08 -17.39
N LEU A 26 7.31 2.53 -18.57
CA LEU A 26 7.06 3.27 -19.81
C LEU A 26 5.57 3.34 -20.16
N THR A 27 4.70 2.68 -19.39
CA THR A 27 3.24 2.73 -19.56
C THR A 27 2.77 4.17 -19.64
N ASP A 28 2.11 4.52 -20.75
CA ASP A 28 1.55 5.84 -21.04
C ASP A 28 2.53 6.99 -20.82
N ALA A 29 3.77 6.80 -21.25
CA ALA A 29 4.81 7.83 -21.27
C ALA A 29 4.35 9.16 -21.90
N GLU A 30 3.39 9.10 -22.83
CA GLU A 30 2.78 10.25 -23.51
C GLU A 30 1.92 11.14 -22.60
N LEU A 31 1.35 10.59 -21.51
CA LEU A 31 0.58 11.38 -20.54
C LEU A 31 1.46 12.24 -19.65
N THR A 32 2.74 11.87 -19.52
CA THR A 32 3.74 12.58 -18.70
C THR A 32 5.04 12.76 -19.49
N PRO A 33 5.02 13.52 -20.60
CA PRO A 33 6.17 13.61 -21.51
C PRO A 33 7.40 14.20 -20.80
N HIS A 34 7.17 15.18 -19.92
CA HIS A 34 8.20 15.81 -19.08
C HIS A 34 8.87 14.85 -18.09
N ILE A 35 8.19 13.78 -17.67
CA ILE A 35 8.75 12.76 -16.77
C ILE A 35 9.51 11.71 -17.61
N SER A 36 8.97 11.34 -18.77
CA SER A 36 9.53 10.34 -19.67
C SER A 36 10.89 10.76 -20.26
N GLU A 37 11.11 12.07 -20.44
CA GLU A 37 12.40 12.63 -20.86
C GLU A 37 13.49 12.56 -19.76
N GLN A 38 13.10 12.34 -18.50
CA GLN A 38 14.04 12.25 -17.39
C GLN A 38 14.65 10.86 -17.29
N SER A 39 15.95 10.81 -16.98
CA SER A 39 16.62 9.55 -16.72
C SER A 39 16.02 8.82 -15.50
N LEU A 40 15.98 7.49 -15.55
CA LEU A 40 15.48 6.67 -14.43
C LEU A 40 16.15 7.00 -13.08
N PRO A 41 17.48 7.23 -12.99
CA PRO A 41 18.10 7.66 -11.72
C PRO A 41 17.52 8.97 -11.16
N HIS A 42 17.23 9.94 -12.03
CA HIS A 42 16.64 11.22 -11.61
C HIS A 42 15.22 11.05 -11.08
N ARG A 43 14.39 10.28 -11.80
CA ARG A 43 13.02 9.94 -11.39
C ARG A 43 12.99 9.23 -10.04
N LEU A 44 13.86 8.23 -9.85
CA LEU A 44 14.01 7.53 -8.58
C LEU A 44 14.44 8.47 -7.44
N GLN A 45 15.35 9.41 -7.70
CA GLN A 45 15.78 10.39 -6.72
C GLN A 45 14.65 11.35 -6.32
N GLN A 46 13.81 11.79 -7.26
CA GLN A 46 12.62 12.60 -6.95
C GLN A 46 11.65 11.83 -6.06
N LEU A 47 11.32 10.58 -6.42
CA LEU A 47 10.44 9.76 -5.61
C LEU A 47 11.02 9.53 -4.20
N GLN A 48 12.32 9.26 -4.09
CA GLN A 48 12.99 9.14 -2.79
C GLN A 48 12.86 10.41 -1.94
N ARG A 49 12.98 11.60 -2.53
CA ARG A 49 12.78 12.87 -1.82
C ARG A 49 11.33 13.02 -1.34
N LEU A 50 10.35 12.72 -2.21
CA LEU A 50 8.94 12.75 -1.85
C LEU A 50 8.62 11.76 -0.72
N ASN A 51 9.16 10.55 -0.79
CA ASN A 51 9.05 9.53 0.26
C ASN A 51 9.58 10.03 1.60
N LEU A 52 10.78 10.62 1.60
CA LEU A 52 11.39 11.14 2.82
C LEU A 52 10.58 12.28 3.43
N SER A 53 10.08 13.22 2.61
CA SER A 53 9.19 14.29 3.07
C SER A 53 7.90 13.71 3.66
N GLY A 54 7.25 12.80 2.94
CA GLY A 54 6.01 12.16 3.37
C GLY A 54 6.17 11.38 4.68
N ILE A 55 7.28 10.66 4.87
CA ILE A 55 7.57 9.97 6.14
C ILE A 55 7.81 10.97 7.27
N GLN A 56 8.52 12.07 7.02
CA GLN A 56 8.75 13.10 8.04
C GLN A 56 7.43 13.77 8.45
N GLU A 57 6.55 14.06 7.51
CA GLU A 57 5.21 14.58 7.76
C GLU A 57 4.34 13.58 8.52
N ALA A 58 4.33 12.31 8.10
CA ALA A 58 3.61 11.25 8.78
C ALA A 58 4.13 11.04 10.23
N LYS A 59 5.42 11.27 10.49
CA LYS A 59 6.00 11.28 11.85
C LYS A 59 5.63 12.51 12.67
N ARG A 60 5.27 13.64 12.06
CA ARG A 60 4.72 14.82 12.77
C ARG A 60 3.27 14.57 13.17
N GLY A 61 2.54 13.88 12.30
CA GLY A 61 1.14 13.52 12.49
C GLY A 61 0.23 14.33 11.56
N THR A 62 -0.87 13.72 11.14
CA THR A 62 -1.86 14.33 10.23
C THR A 62 -3.25 13.98 10.70
N ARG A 63 -4.19 14.93 10.57
CA ARG A 63 -5.58 14.75 10.96
C ARG A 63 -6.39 14.01 9.91
N PHE A 64 -7.22 13.09 10.36
CA PHE A 64 -8.15 12.29 9.57
C PHE A 64 -9.51 12.25 10.26
N HIS A 65 -10.56 12.00 9.48
CA HIS A 65 -11.80 11.46 10.04
C HIS A 65 -11.74 9.95 9.97
N ARG A 66 -11.92 9.28 11.11
CA ARG A 66 -12.06 7.83 11.20
C ARG A 66 -13.53 7.50 11.19
N ILE A 67 -13.94 6.69 10.23
CA ILE A 67 -15.27 6.07 10.17
C ILE A 67 -15.10 4.63 10.60
N GLN A 68 -15.73 4.28 11.72
CA GLN A 68 -15.81 2.91 12.22
C GLN A 68 -17.09 2.27 11.71
N ALA A 69 -16.95 1.12 11.03
CA ALA A 69 -18.10 0.32 10.64
C ALA A 69 -18.95 -0.02 11.88
N ALA A 70 -20.26 0.17 11.76
CA ALA A 70 -21.26 -0.22 12.76
C ALA A 70 -20.94 -1.60 13.38
N THR A 71 -20.72 -1.63 14.69
CA THR A 71 -20.69 -2.86 15.48
C THR A 71 -22.13 -3.29 15.78
N ASP A 72 -22.37 -4.57 16.10
CA ASP A 72 -23.72 -5.11 16.37
C ASP A 72 -24.55 -4.32 17.41
N SER A 73 -23.89 -3.45 18.19
CA SER A 73 -24.48 -2.57 19.20
C SER A 73 -24.92 -1.17 18.72
N SER A 74 -24.49 -0.71 17.53
CA SER A 74 -24.83 0.62 17.00
C SER A 74 -25.12 0.54 15.50
N PRO A 75 -26.32 0.91 15.03
CA PRO A 75 -26.65 0.90 13.60
C PRO A 75 -26.09 2.11 12.83
N HIS A 76 -25.29 2.97 13.47
CA HIS A 76 -24.73 4.18 12.87
C HIS A 76 -23.22 4.14 12.89
N ASP A 77 -22.61 4.52 11.76
CA ASP A 77 -21.16 4.70 11.67
C ASP A 77 -20.71 5.82 12.61
N GLU A 78 -19.75 5.52 13.46
CA GLU A 78 -19.13 6.51 14.33
C GLU A 78 -18.04 7.24 13.56
N VAL A 79 -18.22 8.56 13.42
CA VAL A 79 -17.23 9.45 12.79
C VAL A 79 -16.51 10.22 13.88
N GLU A 80 -15.21 9.97 14.00
CA GLU A 80 -14.33 10.62 14.98
C GLU A 80 -13.17 11.32 14.27
N GLN A 81 -12.78 12.52 14.73
CA GLN A 81 -11.53 13.15 14.28
C GLN A 81 -10.35 12.57 15.05
N VAL A 82 -9.36 12.04 14.32
CA VAL A 82 -8.16 11.43 14.90
C VAL A 82 -6.91 11.98 14.24
N THR A 83 -5.77 11.90 14.93
CA THR A 83 -4.47 12.18 14.35
C THR A 83 -3.72 10.87 14.10
N LEU A 84 -3.39 10.59 12.85
CA LEU A 84 -2.50 9.48 12.49
C LEU A 84 -1.05 9.93 12.57
N LYS A 85 -0.19 9.10 13.16
CA LYS A 85 1.23 9.41 13.31
C LYS A 85 2.09 8.16 13.22
N LEU A 86 3.23 8.24 12.54
CA LEU A 86 4.25 7.20 12.60
C LEU A 86 5.12 7.35 13.85
N SER A 87 5.48 6.22 14.47
CA SER A 87 6.48 6.21 15.54
C SER A 87 7.83 6.77 15.09
N LYS A 88 8.70 7.10 16.05
CA LYS A 88 10.01 7.72 15.77
C LYS A 88 10.88 6.87 14.85
N ASP A 89 10.88 5.56 15.05
CA ASP A 89 11.55 4.56 14.19
C ASP A 89 10.76 4.26 12.91
N GLY A 90 9.47 4.60 12.86
CA GLY A 90 8.57 4.42 11.73
C GLY A 90 7.92 3.04 11.68
N SER A 91 8.17 2.17 12.65
CA SER A 91 7.68 0.79 12.68
C SER A 91 6.19 0.68 13.00
N MET A 92 5.63 1.69 13.68
CA MET A 92 4.25 1.71 14.15
C MET A 92 3.46 2.86 13.52
N LEU A 93 2.23 2.57 13.09
CA LEU A 93 1.18 3.56 12.89
C LEU A 93 0.42 3.73 14.21
N GLN A 94 0.35 4.95 14.71
CA GLN A 94 -0.32 5.33 15.95
C GLN A 94 -1.53 6.20 15.62
N VAL A 95 -2.65 5.94 16.28
CA VAL A 95 -3.84 6.80 16.25
C VAL A 95 -3.88 7.54 17.57
N LEU A 96 -3.91 8.85 17.49
CA LEU A 96 -4.03 9.74 18.62
C LEU A 96 -5.43 10.35 18.61
N SER A 97 -6.06 10.38 19.78
CA SER A 97 -7.28 11.17 19.98
C SER A 97 -6.98 12.65 19.76
N ASP A 98 -7.85 13.37 19.04
CA ASP A 98 -7.69 14.82 18.85
C ASP A 98 -8.07 15.61 20.11
N THR A 99 -8.72 14.99 21.12
CA THR A 99 -9.15 15.67 22.35
C THR A 99 -8.03 15.83 23.39
N ASP A 100 -7.24 14.78 23.62
CA ASP A 100 -6.21 14.74 24.66
C ASP A 100 -4.82 14.32 24.14
N GLY A 101 -4.71 13.96 22.85
CA GLY A 101 -3.46 13.51 22.24
C GLY A 101 -3.01 12.12 22.71
N ALA A 102 -3.84 11.39 23.47
CA ALA A 102 -3.51 10.05 23.92
C ALA A 102 -3.51 9.07 22.75
N VAL A 103 -2.59 8.11 22.77
CA VAL A 103 -2.56 7.03 21.79
C VAL A 103 -3.73 6.09 22.07
N THR A 104 -4.73 6.09 21.20
CA THR A 104 -5.94 5.25 21.31
C THR A 104 -5.77 3.90 20.62
N ALA A 105 -4.89 3.84 19.61
CA ALA A 105 -4.59 2.62 18.87
C ALA A 105 -3.15 2.64 18.35
N SER A 106 -2.60 1.45 18.12
CA SER A 106 -1.29 1.29 17.49
C SER A 106 -1.25 0.02 16.65
N LEU A 107 -0.58 0.07 15.50
CA LEU A 107 -0.47 -1.00 14.52
C LEU A 107 0.97 -1.10 14.03
N GLN A 108 1.56 -2.30 14.03
CA GLN A 108 2.85 -2.50 13.38
C GLN A 108 2.67 -2.44 11.85
N LEU A 109 3.50 -1.64 11.16
CA LEU A 109 3.45 -1.57 9.70
C LEU A 109 3.77 -2.91 9.04
N VAL A 110 4.51 -3.79 9.70
CA VAL A 110 4.82 -5.13 9.17
C VAL A 110 3.58 -6.00 9.01
N ASP A 111 2.51 -5.73 9.76
CA ASP A 111 1.26 -6.50 9.76
C ASP A 111 0.27 -5.99 8.70
N VAL A 112 0.58 -4.90 8.01
CA VAL A 112 -0.23 -4.39 6.89
C VAL A 112 0.01 -5.25 5.65
N GLN A 113 -1.03 -5.91 5.16
CA GLN A 113 -1.01 -6.71 3.93
C GLN A 113 -1.47 -5.94 2.70
N GLY A 114 -2.18 -4.82 2.87
CA GLY A 114 -2.59 -4.00 1.76
C GLY A 114 -3.32 -2.72 2.18
N ILE A 115 -3.54 -1.86 1.19
CA ILE A 115 -4.21 -0.57 1.29
C ILE A 115 -5.31 -0.57 0.24
N THR A 116 -6.54 -0.33 0.69
CA THR A 116 -7.69 -0.17 -0.20
C THR A 116 -8.09 1.29 -0.21
N LEU A 117 -8.05 1.93 -1.37
CA LEU A 117 -8.61 3.26 -1.59
C LEU A 117 -10.08 3.15 -1.90
N HIS A 118 -10.89 4.08 -1.40
CA HIS A 118 -12.35 4.06 -1.61
C HIS A 118 -12.81 5.19 -2.52
N ALA A 119 -13.85 4.91 -3.31
CA ALA A 119 -14.55 5.94 -4.10
C ALA A 119 -15.35 6.89 -3.19
N THR A 120 -15.96 6.33 -2.15
CA THR A 120 -16.81 7.03 -1.20
C THR A 120 -16.56 6.50 0.21
N PRO A 121 -16.24 7.36 1.19
CA PRO A 121 -15.96 8.81 1.05
C PRO A 121 -14.73 9.09 0.18
N ILE A 122 -14.69 10.26 -0.47
CA ILE A 122 -13.52 10.68 -1.25
C ILE A 122 -12.30 10.85 -0.34
N HIS A 123 -11.11 10.72 -0.93
CA HIS A 123 -9.82 10.86 -0.22
C HIS A 123 -9.66 9.91 0.97
N SER A 124 -10.26 8.71 0.89
CA SER A 124 -10.24 7.76 1.99
C SER A 124 -9.59 6.43 1.64
N PHE A 125 -9.08 5.76 2.67
CA PHE A 125 -8.48 4.44 2.55
C PHE A 125 -8.73 3.59 3.80
N SER A 126 -8.58 2.28 3.66
CA SER A 126 -8.51 1.33 4.77
C SER A 126 -7.29 0.42 4.62
N LEU A 127 -6.86 -0.17 5.74
CA LEU A 127 -5.71 -1.07 5.79
C LEU A 127 -6.18 -2.51 5.93
N LYS A 128 -5.77 -3.38 5.01
CA LYS A 128 -5.91 -4.83 5.18
C LYS A 128 -4.79 -5.33 6.08
N LEU A 129 -5.13 -5.97 7.19
CA LEU A 129 -4.16 -6.54 8.13
C LEU A 129 -3.96 -8.04 7.87
N SER A 130 -2.82 -8.58 8.30
CA SER A 130 -2.62 -10.03 8.37
C SER A 130 -3.51 -10.63 9.43
N GLN A 131 -4.43 -11.51 9.01
CA GLN A 131 -5.29 -12.27 9.90
C GLN A 131 -4.43 -13.17 10.81
N TYR A 132 -4.21 -12.73 12.05
CA TYR A 132 -4.23 -13.64 13.20
C TYR A 132 -5.65 -13.55 13.79
N ASP A 133 -6.66 -13.97 13.01
CA ASP A 133 -8.08 -14.01 13.40
C ASP A 133 -8.39 -15.16 14.39
N ASN A 134 -7.52 -15.40 15.38
CA ASN A 134 -7.79 -16.43 16.40
C ASN A 134 -7.37 -16.08 17.83
N GLU A 135 -6.95 -14.85 18.11
CA GLU A 135 -6.91 -14.38 19.49
C GLU A 135 -7.74 -13.11 19.61
N GLN A 136 -8.95 -13.33 20.12
CA GLN A 136 -9.85 -12.34 20.67
C GLN A 136 -9.19 -11.75 21.93
N ASP A 137 -8.07 -11.04 21.76
CA ASP A 137 -7.42 -10.33 22.85
C ASP A 137 -8.06 -8.95 22.97
N ASN A 138 -9.05 -8.92 23.86
CA ASN A 138 -9.65 -7.74 24.43
C ASN A 138 -8.53 -6.79 24.93
N ASN A 139 -8.49 -5.56 24.39
CA ASN A 139 -8.02 -4.31 25.03
C ASN A 139 -7.11 -3.40 24.18
N THR A 140 -7.00 -3.58 22.87
CA THR A 140 -6.52 -2.48 22.00
C THR A 140 -7.48 -2.27 20.85
N ALA A 141 -8.10 -1.08 20.79
CA ALA A 141 -8.88 -0.66 19.63
C ALA A 141 -7.97 -0.76 18.42
N THR A 142 -8.14 -1.80 17.60
CA THR A 142 -7.19 -2.11 16.54
C THR A 142 -7.42 -1.12 15.41
N VAL A 143 -6.35 -0.59 14.81
CA VAL A 143 -6.44 0.09 13.51
C VAL A 143 -6.68 -0.97 12.45
N GLY A 144 -7.87 -1.58 12.49
CA GLY A 144 -8.22 -2.78 11.72
C GLY A 144 -8.87 -2.48 10.38
N ALA A 145 -9.05 -3.54 9.58
CA ALA A 145 -9.67 -3.55 8.26
C ALA A 145 -11.06 -2.89 8.18
N THR A 146 -11.70 -2.66 9.32
CA THR A 146 -13.01 -2.05 9.48
C THR A 146 -12.99 -0.53 9.60
N ASN A 147 -11.82 0.10 9.78
CA ASN A 147 -11.69 1.56 9.84
C ASN A 147 -11.48 2.14 8.44
N THR A 148 -12.31 3.11 8.07
CA THR A 148 -12.07 3.98 6.92
C THR A 148 -11.48 5.31 7.39
N LEU A 149 -10.31 5.65 6.87
CA LEU A 149 -9.57 6.86 7.21
C LEU A 149 -9.72 7.87 6.08
N VAL A 150 -10.39 9.00 6.35
CA VAL A 150 -10.69 10.05 5.39
C VAL A 150 -9.72 11.20 5.56
N ALA A 151 -8.88 11.44 4.55
CA ALA A 151 -7.94 12.55 4.53
C ALA A 151 -8.65 13.89 4.27
N SER A 152 -8.01 14.99 4.66
CA SER A 152 -8.55 16.34 4.41
C SER A 152 -8.43 16.78 2.94
N SER A 153 -7.53 16.14 2.18
CA SER A 153 -7.27 16.45 0.78
C SER A 153 -6.69 15.24 0.03
N GLU A 154 -6.77 15.26 -1.30
CA GLU A 154 -6.09 14.27 -2.15
C GLU A 154 -4.59 14.27 -1.94
N GLY A 155 -3.98 15.45 -1.76
CA GLY A 155 -2.54 15.56 -1.50
C GLY A 155 -2.12 14.86 -0.20
N ASP A 156 -2.93 14.97 0.85
CA ASP A 156 -2.69 14.24 2.11
C ASP A 156 -2.84 12.74 1.93
N LEU A 157 -3.89 12.29 1.22
CA LEU A 157 -4.06 10.87 0.89
C LEU A 157 -2.84 10.34 0.14
N ASN A 158 -2.41 11.01 -0.94
CA ASN A 158 -1.30 10.56 -1.78
C ASN A 158 0.00 10.47 -0.98
N ARG A 159 0.29 11.47 -0.12
CA ARG A 159 1.47 11.45 0.75
C ARG A 159 1.42 10.29 1.76
N TRP A 160 0.27 10.02 2.36
CA TRP A 160 0.11 8.92 3.31
C TRP A 160 0.21 7.55 2.65
N VAL A 161 -0.43 7.34 1.50
CA VAL A 161 -0.33 6.09 0.74
C VAL A 161 1.12 5.86 0.29
N LEU A 162 1.82 6.91 -0.17
CA LEU A 162 3.24 6.85 -0.50
C LEU A 162 4.09 6.44 0.72
N ALA A 163 3.90 7.09 1.87
CA ALA A 163 4.63 6.80 3.09
C ALA A 163 4.38 5.37 3.60
N LEU A 164 3.11 4.92 3.59
CA LEU A 164 2.71 3.58 4.02
C LEU A 164 3.27 2.50 3.08
N THR A 165 3.13 2.64 1.75
CA THR A 165 3.71 1.67 0.81
C THR A 165 5.23 1.57 0.93
N CYS A 166 5.91 2.67 1.30
CA CYS A 166 7.34 2.68 1.59
C CYS A 166 7.67 1.96 2.90
N GLY A 167 7.02 2.37 3.99
CA GLY A 167 7.25 1.86 5.33
C GLY A 167 7.01 0.37 5.40
N VAL A 168 5.83 -0.08 4.94
CA VAL A 168 5.45 -1.50 4.95
C VAL A 168 6.46 -2.34 4.18
N ASN A 169 6.86 -1.93 2.98
CA ASN A 169 7.87 -2.66 2.21
C ASN A 169 9.23 -2.73 2.93
N ALA A 170 9.65 -1.66 3.59
CA ALA A 170 10.91 -1.64 4.34
C ALA A 170 10.87 -2.62 5.53
N PHE A 171 9.80 -2.62 6.32
CA PHE A 171 9.67 -3.49 7.49
C PHE A 171 9.39 -4.95 7.12
N GLN A 172 8.60 -5.21 6.07
CA GLN A 172 8.41 -6.56 5.54
C GLN A 172 9.75 -7.14 5.07
N ARG A 173 10.54 -6.39 4.28
CA ARG A 173 11.90 -6.81 3.88
C ARG A 173 12.85 -7.01 5.06
N GLN A 174 12.72 -6.23 6.11
CA GLN A 174 13.52 -6.41 7.32
C GLN A 174 13.16 -7.71 8.04
N ARG A 175 11.85 -7.98 8.23
CA ARG A 175 11.35 -9.24 8.83
C ARG A 175 11.77 -10.44 7.98
N GLU A 176 11.57 -10.35 6.67
CA GLU A 176 12.02 -11.31 5.68
C GLU A 176 13.51 -11.66 5.81
N ARG A 177 14.40 -10.68 6.05
CA ARG A 177 15.84 -10.92 6.25
C ARG A 177 16.17 -11.58 7.59
N GLN A 178 15.29 -11.47 8.57
CA GLN A 178 15.48 -11.99 9.93
C GLN A 178 14.85 -13.39 10.10
N CYS A 179 13.85 -13.73 9.30
CA CYS A 179 13.22 -15.05 9.30
C CYS A 179 14.09 -16.09 8.58
N THR A 180 14.12 -17.30 9.14
CA THR A 180 14.89 -18.45 8.63
C THR A 180 14.16 -19.21 7.51
N GLU A 181 12.90 -18.89 7.23
CA GLU A 181 12.13 -19.58 6.21
C GLU A 181 12.57 -19.19 4.80
N PRO A 182 12.67 -20.17 3.87
CA PRO A 182 13.04 -19.90 2.50
C PRO A 182 11.97 -19.04 1.81
N PHE A 183 12.43 -17.96 1.21
CA PHE A 183 11.61 -17.06 0.40
C PHE A 183 10.86 -17.79 -0.71
N PRO A 184 9.66 -17.31 -1.11
CA PRO A 184 9.13 -17.62 -2.42
C PRO A 184 10.23 -17.34 -3.46
N PRO A 185 10.54 -18.30 -4.34
CA PRO A 185 11.68 -18.19 -5.26
C PRO A 185 11.57 -16.97 -6.21
N ASP A 186 10.37 -16.42 -6.36
CA ASP A 186 10.01 -15.28 -7.18
C ASP A 186 9.85 -13.95 -6.42
N ALA A 187 10.01 -13.90 -5.09
CA ALA A 187 9.78 -12.68 -4.30
C ALA A 187 10.67 -11.50 -4.74
N LYS A 188 11.96 -11.75 -5.01
CA LYS A 188 12.91 -10.71 -5.45
C LYS A 188 12.57 -10.12 -6.82
N VAL A 189 12.06 -10.95 -7.73
CA VAL A 189 11.71 -10.51 -9.09
C VAL A 189 10.34 -9.81 -9.10
N ALA A 190 9.41 -10.25 -8.26
CA ALA A 190 8.15 -9.54 -8.00
C ALA A 190 8.40 -8.16 -7.39
N ASP A 191 9.34 -8.06 -6.45
CA ASP A 191 9.76 -6.80 -5.84
C ASP A 191 10.31 -5.79 -6.85
N LEU A 192 11.01 -6.25 -7.88
CA LEU A 192 11.51 -5.40 -8.96
C LEU A 192 10.34 -4.78 -9.73
N VAL A 193 9.41 -5.61 -10.20
CA VAL A 193 8.22 -5.14 -10.94
C VAL A 193 7.37 -4.21 -10.07
N TRP A 194 7.24 -4.53 -8.78
CA TRP A 194 6.54 -3.66 -7.82
C TRP A 194 7.19 -2.30 -7.64
N GLN A 195 8.52 -2.22 -7.64
CA GLN A 195 9.23 -0.93 -7.59
C GLN A 195 8.95 -0.08 -8.83
N ALA A 196 8.92 -0.67 -10.02
CA ALA A 196 8.50 0.03 -11.24
C ALA A 196 7.06 0.51 -11.15
N ALA A 197 6.13 -0.37 -10.73
CA ALA A 197 4.72 -0.04 -10.62
C ALA A 197 4.49 1.13 -9.66
N ARG A 198 5.08 1.09 -8.46
CA ARG A 198 4.97 2.20 -7.50
C ARG A 198 5.52 3.49 -8.05
N LEU A 199 6.72 3.46 -8.64
CA LEU A 199 7.31 4.65 -9.24
C LEU A 199 6.35 5.26 -10.28
N ARG A 200 5.82 4.42 -11.18
CA ARG A 200 4.93 4.89 -12.24
C ARG A 200 3.59 5.41 -11.71
N ILE A 201 2.99 4.73 -10.73
CA ILE A 201 1.73 5.17 -10.10
C ILE A 201 1.88 6.60 -9.57
N PHE A 202 2.92 6.88 -8.78
CA PHE A 202 3.08 8.20 -8.18
C PHE A 202 3.52 9.28 -9.18
N GLU A 203 4.20 8.93 -10.26
CA GLU A 203 4.44 9.86 -11.37
C GLU A 203 3.14 10.22 -12.12
N LEU A 204 2.27 9.24 -12.35
CA LEU A 204 0.98 9.49 -13.01
C LEU A 204 0.03 10.32 -12.14
N THR A 205 0.18 10.29 -10.80
CA THR A 205 -0.64 11.16 -9.92
C THR A 205 -0.44 12.66 -10.13
N GLU A 206 0.55 13.08 -10.92
CA GLU A 206 0.68 14.48 -11.35
C GLU A 206 -0.38 14.90 -12.38
N VAL A 207 -0.98 13.93 -13.10
CA VAL A 207 -1.87 14.19 -14.25
C VAL A 207 -3.21 13.45 -14.18
N MET A 208 -3.36 12.49 -13.27
CA MET A 208 -4.61 11.77 -13.00
C MET A 208 -4.77 11.47 -11.52
N SER A 209 -5.97 11.06 -11.09
CA SER A 209 -6.20 10.70 -9.70
C SER A 209 -5.44 9.42 -9.30
N LEU A 210 -5.16 9.25 -8.00
CA LEU A 210 -4.46 8.06 -7.50
C LEU A 210 -5.17 6.74 -7.85
N PRO A 211 -6.51 6.60 -7.73
CA PRO A 211 -7.23 5.42 -8.20
C PRO A 211 -7.02 5.10 -9.68
N GLU A 212 -7.10 6.12 -10.54
CA GLU A 212 -6.88 5.97 -11.99
C GLU A 212 -5.45 5.53 -12.29
N ALA A 213 -4.46 6.13 -11.64
CA ALA A 213 -3.05 5.75 -11.80
C ALA A 213 -2.80 4.29 -11.39
N ILE A 214 -3.41 3.82 -10.30
CA ILE A 214 -3.30 2.42 -9.85
C ILE A 214 -3.91 1.46 -10.87
N ASP A 215 -5.15 1.74 -11.31
CA ASP A 215 -5.83 0.90 -12.30
C ASP A 215 -5.04 0.84 -13.62
N HIS A 216 -4.55 2.00 -14.05
CA HIS A 216 -3.77 2.13 -15.29
C HIS A 216 -2.48 1.31 -15.28
N VAL A 217 -1.68 1.45 -14.23
CA VAL A 217 -0.43 0.70 -14.07
C VAL A 217 -0.68 -0.78 -13.83
N SER A 218 -1.75 -1.13 -13.11
CA SER A 218 -2.10 -2.55 -12.88
C SER A 218 -2.46 -3.26 -14.18
N LYS A 219 -3.14 -2.57 -15.11
CA LYS A 219 -3.51 -3.10 -16.42
C LYS A 219 -2.33 -3.31 -17.37
N SER A 220 -1.18 -2.66 -17.13
CA SER A 220 0.01 -2.86 -17.96
C SER A 220 0.74 -4.17 -17.69
N VAL A 221 0.38 -4.90 -16.63
CA VAL A 221 0.92 -6.23 -16.35
C VAL A 221 0.00 -7.28 -17.00
N PRO A 222 0.49 -8.10 -17.95
CA PRO A 222 -0.33 -9.11 -18.62
C PRO A 222 -0.92 -10.12 -17.63
N MET A 223 -2.17 -10.54 -17.88
CA MET A 223 -2.89 -11.47 -17.01
C MET A 223 -2.17 -12.81 -16.84
N CYS A 224 -1.43 -13.29 -17.85
CA CYS A 224 -0.63 -14.51 -17.74
C CYS A 224 0.46 -14.38 -16.66
N ASP A 225 1.23 -13.30 -16.68
CA ASP A 225 2.29 -13.03 -15.69
C ASP A 225 1.68 -12.84 -14.29
N PHE A 226 0.54 -12.13 -14.19
CA PHE A 226 -0.19 -11.90 -12.94
C PHE A 226 -0.75 -13.18 -12.31
N GLN A 227 -1.27 -14.11 -13.12
CA GLN A 227 -1.82 -15.38 -12.63
C GLN A 227 -0.72 -16.35 -12.22
N GLN A 228 0.39 -16.39 -12.98
CA GLN A 228 1.49 -17.34 -12.77
C GLN A 228 2.38 -16.99 -11.56
N CYS A 229 2.40 -15.74 -11.09
CA CYS A 229 3.29 -15.35 -10.00
C CYS A 229 2.49 -14.85 -8.80
N GLU A 230 2.40 -15.66 -7.75
CA GLU A 230 1.71 -15.28 -6.51
C GLU A 230 2.35 -14.07 -5.83
N ALA A 231 3.68 -14.03 -5.76
CA ALA A 231 4.39 -12.90 -5.17
C ALA A 231 4.10 -11.59 -5.92
N LEU A 232 4.11 -11.62 -7.26
CA LEU A 232 3.76 -10.45 -8.09
C LEU A 232 2.31 -10.04 -7.85
N ARG A 233 1.40 -11.01 -7.81
CA ARG A 233 -0.01 -10.77 -7.51
C ARG A 233 -0.15 -10.07 -6.17
N CYS A 234 0.42 -10.61 -5.10
CA CYS A 234 0.38 -10.02 -3.76
C CYS A 234 0.94 -8.59 -3.74
N ARG A 235 2.04 -8.32 -4.45
CA ARG A 235 2.63 -6.97 -4.52
C ARG A 235 1.76 -5.98 -5.29
N LEU A 236 1.25 -6.34 -6.47
CA LEU A 236 0.37 -5.47 -7.25
C LEU A 236 -0.98 -5.27 -6.57
N GLN A 237 -1.44 -6.29 -5.84
CA GLN A 237 -2.65 -6.24 -5.02
C GLN A 237 -2.46 -5.52 -3.67
N PHE A 238 -1.24 -5.10 -3.34
CA PHE A 238 -0.96 -4.40 -2.08
C PHE A 238 -1.65 -3.03 -2.05
N LEU A 239 -1.75 -2.35 -3.19
CA LEU A 239 -2.44 -1.07 -3.32
C LEU A 239 -3.55 -1.22 -4.36
N LYS A 240 -4.81 -1.13 -3.93
CA LYS A 240 -5.97 -1.28 -4.81
C LYS A 240 -6.96 -0.15 -4.64
N PHE A 241 -7.77 0.04 -5.67
CA PHE A 241 -9.01 0.77 -5.58
C PHE A 241 -10.17 -0.21 -5.36
N GLY A 242 -10.91 -0.03 -4.26
CA GLY A 242 -12.17 -0.71 -4.02
C GLY A 242 -13.27 0.00 -4.80
N ALA A 243 -13.60 -0.52 -5.98
CA ALA A 243 -14.82 -0.11 -6.67
C ALA A 243 -16.02 -0.72 -5.91
N VAL A 244 -17.01 0.13 -5.60
CA VAL A 244 -18.30 -0.26 -5.01
C VAL A 244 -19.05 -1.18 -5.97
#